data_AF-A0A8S4QCK2-F1
#
_entry.id   AF-A0A8S4QCK2-F1
#
_cell.length_a   1.000
_cell.length_b   1.000
_cell.length_c   1.000
_cell.angle_alpha   90.00
_cell.angle_beta   90.00
_cell.angle_gamma   90.00
#
_symmetry.space_group_name_H-M   'P 1'
#
loop_
_entity.id
_entity.type
_entity.pdbx_description
1 polymer ?
#
loop_
_entity_poly.entity_id
_entity_poly.type
_entity_poly.pdbx_seq_one_letter_code
_entity_poly.pdbx_strand_id
1 'polypeptide(L)'
;MEEPYHELYDVDVFLAKAKEMSELNPPDVVLFSECIWGAATVCIKTFFLENFGTLINSHRSIEKFMDVVYSVVPPNLSVRQNLMNAFKHAELCHENFYKLLYVDNDWRTKYTNSVLTLQTFFNEVNANGTMENLKKWYKGGTLPGCEKFAALAWNLSVESTVAYGRINVTYKHVSY
;
A
#
# COMPACT_ATOMS: atom_id res chain seq x y z
N MET A 1 -19.64 17.13 -20.48
CA MET A 1 -19.51 16.31 -19.26
C MET A 1 -18.01 16.22 -19.02
N GLU A 2 -17.51 16.87 -17.97
CA GLU A 2 -16.12 16.67 -17.55
C GLU A 2 -16.00 15.24 -17.04
N GLU A 3 -15.03 14.49 -17.57
CA GLU A 3 -14.71 13.17 -17.04
C GLU A 3 -14.28 13.32 -15.57
N PRO A 4 -14.79 12.48 -14.65
CA PRO A 4 -14.38 12.56 -13.25
C PRO A 4 -12.86 12.42 -13.15
N TYR A 5 -12.22 13.36 -12.45
CA TYR A 5 -10.78 13.36 -12.24
C TYR A 5 -10.36 12.09 -11.49
N HIS A 6 -9.58 11.23 -12.14
CA HIS A 6 -9.08 9.99 -11.59
C HIS A 6 -7.59 10.11 -11.27
N GLU A 7 -7.23 10.23 -10.00
CA GLU A 7 -5.85 9.91 -9.58
C GLU A 7 -5.74 8.39 -9.51
N LEU A 8 -5.12 7.80 -10.53
CA LEU A 8 -4.80 6.38 -10.57
C LEU A 8 -3.58 6.12 -9.69
N TYR A 9 -3.80 5.67 -8.46
CA TYR A 9 -2.72 5.31 -7.55
C TYR A 9 -2.24 3.88 -7.86
N ASP A 10 -1.39 3.70 -8.87
CA ASP A 10 -0.87 2.40 -9.31
C ASP A 10 0.59 2.16 -8.85
N VAL A 11 0.84 0.97 -8.29
CA VAL A 11 2.16 0.54 -7.82
C VAL A 11 3.20 0.64 -8.94
N ASP A 12 2.86 0.19 -10.14
CA ASP A 12 3.79 0.15 -11.28
C ASP A 12 4.12 1.56 -11.77
N VAL A 13 3.16 2.50 -11.70
CA VAL A 13 3.37 3.92 -12.01
C VAL A 13 4.33 4.56 -11.01
N PHE A 14 4.13 4.32 -9.71
CA PHE A 14 5.06 4.80 -8.69
C PHE A 14 6.46 4.20 -8.85
N LEU A 15 6.56 2.90 -9.15
CA LEU A 15 7.85 2.23 -9.35
C LEU A 15 8.58 2.75 -10.60
N ALA A 16 7.86 2.98 -11.70
CA ALA A 16 8.42 3.61 -12.90
C ALA A 16 8.95 5.01 -12.58
N LYS A 17 8.17 5.80 -11.83
CA LYS A 17 8.60 7.15 -11.44
C LYS A 17 9.80 7.11 -10.49
N ALA A 18 9.82 6.22 -9.51
CA ALA A 18 10.96 6.03 -8.63
C ALA A 18 12.23 5.72 -9.44
N LYS A 19 12.13 4.83 -10.43
CA LYS A 19 13.26 4.51 -11.31
C LYS A 19 13.77 5.76 -12.05
N GLU A 20 12.89 6.55 -12.66
CA GLU A 20 13.27 7.80 -13.32
C GLU A 20 14.04 8.73 -12.37
N MET A 21 13.53 8.94 -11.15
CA MET A 21 14.16 9.85 -10.17
C MET A 21 15.52 9.34 -9.69
N SER A 22 15.68 8.01 -9.59
CA SER A 22 16.94 7.36 -9.22
C SER A 22 18.02 7.47 -10.30
N GLU A 23 17.64 7.59 -11.58
CA GLU A 23 18.55 7.64 -12.74
C GLU A 23 18.98 9.07 -13.11
N LEU A 24 18.37 10.10 -12.52
CA LEU A 24 18.80 11.49 -12.67
C LEU A 24 20.25 11.70 -12.17
N ASN A 25 20.91 12.74 -12.68
CA ASN A 25 22.25 13.13 -12.27
C ASN A 25 22.31 14.64 -11.91
N PRO A 26 22.29 15.01 -10.62
CA PRO A 26 22.21 14.13 -9.45
C PRO A 26 20.81 13.50 -9.28
N PRO A 27 20.70 12.34 -8.59
CA PRO A 27 19.42 11.67 -8.37
C PRO A 27 18.50 12.50 -7.48
N ASP A 28 17.20 12.49 -7.77
CA ASP A 28 16.20 13.09 -6.90
C ASP A 28 15.78 12.08 -5.83
N VAL A 29 16.53 12.05 -4.73
CA VAL A 29 16.32 11.10 -3.63
C VAL A 29 15.02 11.37 -2.86
N VAL A 30 14.47 12.59 -2.94
CA VAL A 30 13.25 12.97 -2.24
C VAL A 30 12.06 12.39 -2.97
N LEU A 31 11.91 12.69 -4.27
CA LEU A 31 10.82 12.15 -5.09
C LEU A 31 10.95 10.64 -5.25
N PHE A 32 12.18 10.11 -5.34
CA PHE A 32 12.40 8.68 -5.28
C PHE A 32 11.82 8.06 -4.00
N SER A 33 12.14 8.61 -2.83
CA SER A 33 11.68 8.08 -1.54
C SER A 33 10.16 8.19 -1.39
N GLU A 34 9.57 9.30 -1.85
CA GLU A 34 8.12 9.50 -1.89
C GLU A 34 7.44 8.46 -2.77
N CYS A 35 8.00 8.17 -3.95
CA CYS A 35 7.46 7.15 -4.85
C CYS A 35 7.56 5.73 -4.26
N ILE A 36 8.67 5.39 -3.60
CA ILE A 36 8.81 4.09 -2.92
C ILE A 36 7.77 3.93 -1.81
N TRP A 37 7.59 4.95 -0.97
CA TRP A 37 6.55 4.93 0.07
C TRP A 37 5.16 4.83 -0.55
N GLY A 38 4.86 5.66 -1.55
CA GLY A 38 3.60 5.65 -2.29
C GLY A 38 3.27 4.25 -2.81
N ALA A 39 4.19 3.63 -3.54
CA ALA A 39 4.02 2.28 -4.08
C ALA A 39 3.72 1.24 -2.99
N ALA A 40 4.48 1.24 -1.88
CA ALA A 40 4.25 0.33 -0.76
C ALA A 40 2.87 0.52 -0.13
N THR A 41 2.45 1.79 0.08
CA THR A 41 1.12 2.08 0.65
C THR A 41 0.00 1.65 -0.27
N VAL A 42 0.15 1.79 -1.59
CA VAL A 42 -0.83 1.32 -2.57
C VAL A 42 -0.97 -0.19 -2.48
N CYS A 43 0.12 -0.97 -2.44
CA CYS A 43 0.03 -2.43 -2.28
C CYS A 43 -0.86 -2.83 -1.11
N ILE A 44 -0.64 -2.19 0.05
CA ILE A 44 -1.37 -2.50 1.29
C ILE A 44 -2.82 -2.04 1.19
N LYS A 45 -3.06 -0.80 0.77
CA LYS A 45 -4.41 -0.23 0.63
C LYS A 45 -5.27 -1.03 -0.33
N THR A 46 -4.75 -1.34 -1.52
CA THR A 46 -5.40 -2.17 -2.54
C THR A 46 -5.77 -3.52 -1.96
N PHE A 47 -4.82 -4.21 -1.31
CA PHE A 47 -5.07 -5.51 -0.71
C PHE A 47 -6.21 -5.49 0.32
N PHE A 48 -6.21 -4.53 1.23
CA PHE A 48 -7.25 -4.43 2.26
C PHE A 48 -8.60 -4.00 1.70
N LEU A 49 -8.60 -3.18 0.66
CA LEU A 49 -9.81 -2.77 -0.04
C LEU A 49 -10.46 -3.96 -0.76
N GLU A 50 -9.71 -4.75 -1.54
CA GLU A 50 -10.24 -5.90 -2.29
C GLU A 50 -10.77 -7.00 -1.37
N ASN A 51 -9.99 -7.33 -0.34
CA ASN A 51 -10.23 -8.56 0.42
C ASN A 51 -11.14 -8.34 1.63
N PHE A 52 -11.22 -7.10 2.13
CA PHE A 52 -11.93 -6.78 3.37
C PHE A 52 -12.87 -5.58 3.25
N GLY A 53 -12.91 -4.91 2.09
CA GLY A 53 -13.68 -3.68 1.90
C GLY A 53 -13.28 -2.62 2.93
N THR A 54 -11.99 -2.51 3.24
CA THR A 54 -11.48 -1.55 4.22
C THR A 54 -10.67 -0.48 3.52
N LEU A 55 -11.02 0.79 3.76
CA LEU A 55 -10.22 1.91 3.30
C LEU A 55 -9.27 2.34 4.42
N ILE A 56 -7.98 2.42 4.11
CA ILE A 56 -6.95 2.85 5.06
C ILE A 56 -6.57 4.29 4.75
N ASN A 57 -6.97 5.22 5.62
CA ASN A 57 -6.85 6.66 5.37
C ASN A 57 -5.62 7.32 6.02
N SER A 58 -4.91 6.63 6.92
CA SER A 58 -3.77 7.22 7.64
C SER A 58 -2.53 6.32 7.61
N HIS A 59 -1.33 6.92 7.58
CA HIS A 59 -0.05 6.17 7.64
C HIS A 59 0.05 5.33 8.91
N ARG A 60 -0.33 5.90 10.06
CA ARG A 60 -0.38 5.16 11.34
C ARG A 60 -1.29 3.93 11.28
N SER A 61 -2.36 3.98 10.50
CA SER A 61 -3.23 2.81 10.30
C SER A 61 -2.52 1.73 9.49
N ILE A 62 -1.73 2.10 8.47
CA ILE A 62 -0.97 1.16 7.62
C ILE A 62 -0.01 0.32 8.47
N GLU A 63 0.77 0.96 9.36
CA GLU A 63 1.69 0.28 10.27
C GLU A 63 0.97 -0.79 11.12
N LYS A 64 -0.16 -0.42 11.73
CA LYS A 64 -0.97 -1.34 12.54
C LYS A 64 -1.53 -2.51 11.74
N PHE A 65 -1.90 -2.29 10.47
CA PHE A 65 -2.33 -3.39 9.60
C PHE A 65 -1.17 -4.31 9.24
N MET A 66 0.03 -3.78 9.04
CA MET A 66 1.22 -4.60 8.82
C MET A 66 1.57 -5.44 10.05
N ASP A 67 1.45 -4.89 11.27
CA ASP A 67 1.61 -5.67 12.51
C ASP A 67 0.68 -6.89 12.57
N VAL A 68 -0.57 -6.69 12.15
CA VAL A 68 -1.56 -7.76 12.04
C VAL A 68 -1.13 -8.79 11.01
N VAL A 69 -0.73 -8.35 9.80
CA VAL A 69 -0.22 -9.24 8.76
C VAL A 69 0.95 -10.07 9.29
N TYR A 70 1.90 -9.46 9.99
CA TYR A 70 3.03 -10.17 10.60
C TYR A 70 2.60 -11.17 11.66
N SER A 71 1.55 -10.87 12.44
CA SER A 71 1.07 -11.76 13.50
C SER A 71 0.43 -13.04 12.95
N VAL A 72 -0.13 -13.00 11.74
CA VAL A 72 -0.83 -14.14 11.12
C VAL A 72 0.01 -14.88 10.08
N VAL A 73 1.10 -14.28 9.60
CA VAL A 73 2.12 -14.97 8.79
C VAL A 73 2.92 -15.90 9.70
N PRO A 74 3.05 -17.21 9.37
CA PRO A 74 3.79 -18.16 10.19
C PRO A 74 5.23 -17.69 10.49
N PRO A 75 5.71 -17.84 11.73
CA PRO A 75 7.02 -17.32 12.17
C PRO A 75 8.23 -17.99 11.50
N ASN A 76 8.04 -19.16 10.87
CA ASN A 76 9.13 -20.04 10.44
C ASN A 76 9.58 -19.85 8.98
N LEU A 77 9.36 -18.69 8.38
CA LEU A 77 9.63 -18.49 6.96
C LEU A 77 10.44 -17.22 6.72
N SER A 78 11.50 -17.37 5.93
CA SER A 78 12.16 -16.30 5.16
C SER A 78 11.16 -15.25 4.65
N VAL A 79 9.95 -15.68 4.27
CA VAL A 79 8.81 -14.83 3.87
C VAL A 79 8.46 -13.75 4.91
N ARG A 80 8.27 -14.09 6.20
CA ARG A 80 7.90 -13.09 7.22
C ARG A 80 9.01 -12.06 7.39
N GLN A 81 10.25 -12.51 7.49
CA GLN A 81 11.40 -11.63 7.65
C GLN A 81 11.58 -10.74 6.42
N ASN A 82 11.43 -11.28 5.21
CA ASN A 82 11.51 -10.53 3.97
C ASN A 82 10.40 -9.48 3.89
N LEU A 83 9.18 -9.82 4.30
CA LEU A 83 8.06 -8.89 4.34
C LEU A 83 8.28 -7.75 5.34
N MET A 84 8.74 -8.08 6.55
CA MET A 84 9.07 -7.08 7.58
C MET A 84 10.19 -6.16 7.12
N ASN A 85 11.27 -6.71 6.54
CA ASN A 85 12.36 -5.92 5.99
C ASN A 85 11.89 -5.03 4.84
N ALA A 86 11.03 -5.56 3.97
CA ALA A 86 10.52 -4.85 2.81
C ALA A 86 9.69 -3.62 3.22
N PHE A 87 8.78 -3.78 4.17
CA PHE A 87 8.02 -2.67 4.70
C PHE A 87 8.90 -1.66 5.45
N LYS A 88 9.83 -2.14 6.28
CA LYS A 88 10.78 -1.27 7.00
C LYS A 88 11.61 -0.39 6.06
N HIS A 89 12.00 -0.90 4.89
CA HIS A 89 12.68 -0.07 3.88
C HIS A 89 11.77 1.03 3.31
N ALA A 90 10.48 0.74 3.10
CA ALA A 90 9.52 1.76 2.69
C ALA A 90 9.30 2.81 3.79
N GLU A 91 9.22 2.39 5.07
CA GLU A 91 9.16 3.31 6.21
C GLU A 91 10.40 4.20 6.29
N LEU A 92 11.59 3.65 6.06
CA LEU A 92 12.82 4.44 5.98
C LEU A 92 12.76 5.48 4.86
N CYS A 93 12.15 5.17 3.72
CA CYS A 93 11.92 6.16 2.66
C CYS A 93 10.95 7.26 3.12
N HIS A 94 9.89 6.89 3.84
CA HIS A 94 8.96 7.85 4.42
C HIS A 94 9.63 8.78 5.43
N GLU A 95 10.52 8.26 6.28
CA GLU A 95 11.30 9.08 7.21
C GLU A 95 12.37 9.93 6.50
N ASN A 96 13.02 9.38 5.48
CA ASN A 96 14.08 10.05 4.72
C ASN A 96 13.55 11.25 3.94
N PHE A 97 12.29 11.23 3.50
CA PHE A 97 11.62 12.40 2.93
C PHE A 97 11.80 13.65 3.81
N TYR A 98 11.65 13.50 5.13
CA TYR A 98 11.79 14.60 6.08
C TYR A 98 13.24 14.94 6.44
N LYS A 99 14.15 13.97 6.28
CA LYS A 99 15.55 14.08 6.72
C LYS A 99 16.52 14.41 5.57
N LEU A 100 16.05 14.41 4.32
CA LEU A 100 16.82 14.74 3.11
C LEU A 100 18.17 14.01 3.02
N LEU A 101 18.20 12.75 3.47
CA LEU A 101 19.43 11.98 3.52
C LEU A 101 19.83 11.49 2.13
N TYR A 102 21.14 11.51 1.85
CA TYR A 102 21.69 10.86 0.67
C TYR A 102 21.39 9.36 0.71
N VAL A 103 20.86 8.83 -0.39
CA VAL A 103 20.63 7.40 -0.60
C VAL A 103 21.47 6.99 -1.80
N ASP A 104 22.45 6.11 -1.62
CA ASP A 104 23.26 5.60 -2.73
C ASP A 104 22.47 4.65 -3.65
N ASN A 105 23.08 4.31 -4.78
CA ASN A 105 22.43 3.48 -5.79
C ASN A 105 22.05 2.07 -5.30
N ASP A 106 22.86 1.49 -4.40
CA ASP A 106 22.61 0.15 -3.88
C ASP A 106 21.38 0.16 -2.97
N TRP A 107 21.26 1.18 -2.12
CA TRP A 107 20.07 1.37 -1.30
C TRP A 107 18.83 1.72 -2.14
N ARG A 108 18.95 2.56 -3.16
CA ARG A 108 17.83 2.83 -4.08
C ARG A 108 17.33 1.55 -4.75
N THR A 109 18.24 0.73 -5.27
CA THR A 109 17.90 -0.59 -5.84
C THR A 109 17.24 -1.50 -4.81
N LYS A 110 17.77 -1.55 -3.58
CA LYS A 110 17.23 -2.37 -2.49
C LYS A 110 15.83 -1.95 -2.07
N TYR A 111 15.54 -0.64 -2.04
CA TYR A 111 14.22 -0.11 -1.74
C TYR A 111 13.20 -0.45 -2.82
N THR A 112 13.57 -0.31 -4.10
CA THR A 112 12.73 -0.76 -5.23
C THR A 112 12.38 -2.25 -5.13
N ASN A 113 13.39 -3.11 -4.90
CA ASN A 113 13.18 -4.55 -4.75
C ASN A 113 12.30 -4.91 -3.54
N SER A 114 12.33 -4.08 -2.49
CA SER A 114 11.50 -4.26 -1.31
C SER A 114 10.02 -4.03 -1.62
N VAL A 115 9.69 -3.00 -2.40
CA VAL A 115 8.32 -2.77 -2.85
C VAL A 115 7.83 -3.90 -3.74
N LEU A 116 8.67 -4.39 -4.66
CA LEU A 116 8.34 -5.57 -5.46
C LEU A 116 8.05 -6.80 -4.58
N THR A 117 8.82 -6.98 -3.50
CA THR A 117 8.56 -8.04 -2.51
C THR A 117 7.19 -7.88 -1.83
N LEU A 118 6.80 -6.65 -1.47
CA LEU A 118 5.45 -6.37 -0.93
C LEU A 118 4.37 -6.71 -1.96
N GLN A 119 4.55 -6.25 -3.20
CA GLN A 119 3.60 -6.47 -4.30
C GLN A 119 3.39 -7.97 -4.55
N THR A 120 4.48 -8.73 -4.68
CA THR A 120 4.42 -10.20 -4.84
C THR A 120 3.72 -10.86 -3.66
N PHE A 121 4.08 -10.52 -2.42
CA PHE A 121 3.45 -11.11 -1.24
C PHE A 121 1.94 -10.88 -1.23
N PHE A 122 1.47 -9.65 -1.44
CA PHE A 122 0.04 -9.35 -1.39
C PHE A 122 -0.75 -9.95 -2.56
N ASN A 123 -0.11 -10.14 -3.72
CA ASN A 123 -0.72 -10.86 -4.84
C ASN A 123 -0.83 -12.37 -4.59
N GLU A 124 0.09 -12.95 -3.82
CA GLU A 124 0.21 -14.40 -3.63
C GLU A 124 -0.28 -14.92 -2.27
N VAL A 125 -0.70 -14.04 -1.35
CA VAL A 125 -1.02 -14.37 0.05
C VAL A 125 -2.12 -15.46 0.23
N ASN A 126 -2.87 -15.75 -0.84
CA ASN A 126 -3.81 -16.87 -0.89
C ASN A 126 -3.14 -18.26 -0.86
N ALA A 127 -1.87 -18.37 -1.29
CA ALA A 127 -1.22 -19.65 -1.55
C ALA A 127 -0.78 -20.43 -0.28
N ASN A 128 -0.79 -19.82 0.90
CA ASN A 128 -0.19 -20.40 2.11
C ASN A 128 -1.11 -20.40 3.36
N GLY A 129 -2.41 -20.17 3.18
CA GLY A 129 -3.37 -20.09 4.29
C GLY A 129 -3.28 -18.81 5.14
N THR A 130 -2.38 -17.87 4.81
CA THR A 130 -2.29 -16.55 5.48
C THR A 130 -3.60 -15.78 5.32
N MET A 131 -4.22 -15.80 4.13
CA MET A 131 -5.51 -15.15 3.89
C MET A 131 -6.64 -15.68 4.80
N GLU A 132 -6.71 -17.00 5.03
CA GLU A 132 -7.69 -17.61 5.95
C GLU A 132 -7.53 -17.06 7.38
N ASN A 133 -6.28 -16.94 7.84
CA ASN A 133 -5.98 -16.38 9.16
C ASN A 133 -6.27 -14.88 9.24
N LEU A 134 -5.95 -14.11 8.18
CA LEU A 134 -6.33 -12.70 8.07
C LEU A 134 -7.84 -12.52 8.14
N LYS A 135 -8.63 -13.36 7.45
CA LYS A 135 -10.10 -13.32 7.50
C LYS A 135 -10.64 -13.64 8.90
N LYS A 136 -10.05 -14.59 9.62
CA LYS A 136 -10.41 -14.88 11.02
C LYS A 136 -10.13 -13.69 11.92
N TRP A 137 -8.96 -13.06 11.75
CA TRP A 137 -8.61 -11.83 12.47
C TRP A 137 -9.59 -10.68 12.18
N TYR A 138 -9.90 -10.45 10.89
CA TYR A 138 -10.75 -9.33 10.47
C TYR A 138 -12.20 -9.44 10.98
N LYS A 139 -12.70 -10.66 11.23
CA LYS A 139 -14.00 -10.86 11.91
C LYS A 139 -14.02 -10.29 13.34
N GLY A 140 -12.85 -10.02 13.95
CA GLY A 140 -12.71 -9.68 15.36
C GLY A 140 -12.21 -8.27 15.73
N GLY A 141 -11.86 -7.37 14.80
CA GLY A 141 -11.26 -6.09 15.24
C GLY A 141 -11.24 -4.94 14.23
N THR A 142 -11.95 -3.87 14.57
CA THR A 142 -11.80 -2.52 13.98
C THR A 142 -10.58 -1.83 14.58
N LEU A 143 -9.67 -1.33 13.74
CA LEU A 143 -8.56 -0.49 14.18
C LEU A 143 -8.99 0.99 14.27
N PRO A 144 -8.61 1.73 15.33
CA PRO A 144 -8.87 3.17 15.41
C PRO A 144 -8.28 3.92 14.21
N GLY A 145 -9.11 4.74 13.53
CA GLY A 145 -8.73 5.47 12.30
C GLY A 145 -8.91 4.67 11.01
N CYS A 146 -9.68 3.59 11.05
CA CYS A 146 -10.02 2.77 9.89
C CYS A 146 -11.54 2.69 9.76
N GLU A 147 -12.06 2.89 8.57
CA GLU A 147 -13.49 2.85 8.30
C GLU A 147 -13.78 1.76 7.26
N LYS A 148 -14.86 1.01 7.48
CA LYS A 148 -15.33 0.07 6.46
C LYS A 148 -15.75 0.87 5.24
N PHE A 149 -15.37 0.41 4.06
CA PHE A 149 -15.70 1.05 2.79
C PHE A 149 -17.21 1.23 2.62
N ALA A 150 -18.01 0.23 3.03
CA ALA A 150 -19.47 0.32 3.01
C ALA A 150 -20.03 1.46 3.89
N ALA A 151 -19.38 1.79 5.02
CA ALA A 151 -19.78 2.89 5.88
C ALA A 151 -19.38 4.26 5.30
N LEU A 152 -18.30 4.32 4.53
CA LEU A 152 -17.82 5.52 3.84
C LEU A 152 -18.61 5.85 2.57
N ALA A 153 -19.09 4.83 1.84
CA ALA A 153 -19.89 5.00 0.63
C ALA A 153 -21.19 5.79 0.86
N TRP A 154 -21.68 5.89 2.11
CA TRP A 154 -22.82 6.72 2.47
C TRP A 154 -22.54 8.22 2.44
N ASN A 155 -21.27 8.64 2.49
CA ASN A 155 -20.86 10.05 2.56
C ASN A 155 -20.24 10.58 1.25
N LEU A 156 -20.18 9.77 0.18
CA LEU A 156 -19.63 10.17 -1.11
C LEU A 156 -20.75 10.66 -2.05
N SER A 157 -20.53 11.77 -2.77
CA SER A 157 -21.54 12.36 -3.65
C SER A 157 -21.79 11.51 -4.90
N VAL A 158 -23.08 11.35 -5.26
CA VAL A 158 -23.79 10.86 -6.47
C VAL A 158 -23.10 9.83 -7.40
N GLU A 159 -21.83 10.02 -7.74
CA GLU A 159 -20.91 9.06 -8.36
C GLU A 159 -19.49 9.61 -8.11
N SER A 160 -18.58 8.81 -7.55
CA SER A 160 -17.15 9.12 -7.63
C SER A 160 -16.40 7.80 -7.82
N THR A 161 -15.13 7.88 -8.19
CA THR A 161 -14.29 6.70 -8.39
C THR A 161 -12.98 6.94 -7.68
N VAL A 162 -12.64 6.09 -6.72
CA VAL A 162 -11.25 6.04 -6.21
C VAL A 162 -10.59 4.82 -6.84
N ALA A 163 -9.50 5.07 -7.58
CA ALA A 163 -8.71 4.01 -8.20
C ALA A 163 -7.44 3.76 -7.39
N TYR A 164 -7.31 2.57 -6.80
CA TYR A 164 -6.07 2.08 -6.21
C TYR A 164 -5.60 0.87 -7.03
N GLY A 165 -4.52 1.03 -7.79
CA GLY A 165 -3.99 0.02 -8.71
C GLY A 165 -5.00 -0.37 -9.79
N ARG A 166 -5.25 -1.68 -9.93
CA ARG A 166 -6.17 -2.25 -10.93
C ARG A 166 -7.65 -2.17 -10.55
N ILE A 167 -7.96 -1.65 -9.37
CA ILE A 167 -9.34 -1.55 -8.89
C ILE A 167 -9.88 -0.17 -9.24
N ASN A 168 -10.84 -0.14 -10.15
CA ASN A 168 -11.75 0.98 -10.28
C ASN A 168 -12.94 0.72 -9.36
N VAL A 169 -13.00 1.36 -8.19
CA VAL A 169 -14.22 1.31 -7.39
C VAL A 169 -15.12 2.46 -7.85
N THR A 170 -16.00 2.18 -8.80
CA THR A 170 -17.06 3.11 -9.25
C THR A 170 -18.31 2.89 -8.39
N TYR A 171 -18.82 3.93 -7.73
CA TYR A 171 -20.03 3.83 -6.91
C TYR A 171 -21.22 4.52 -7.58
N LYS A 172 -22.35 3.81 -7.66
CA LYS A 172 -23.66 4.41 -7.95
C LYS A 172 -24.45 4.55 -6.66
N HIS A 173 -24.93 5.76 -6.39
CA HIS A 173 -25.88 6.01 -5.33
C HIS A 173 -27.17 5.20 -5.60
N VAL A 174 -27.52 4.24 -4.73
CA VAL A 174 -28.83 3.58 -4.76
C VAL A 174 -29.68 4.25 -3.68
N SER A 175 -30.40 5.29 -4.07
CA SER A 175 -31.46 5.88 -3.24
C SER A 175 -32.62 4.88 -3.14
N TYR A 176 -32.95 4.45 -1.93
CA TYR A 176 -34.24 3.81 -1.61
C TYR A 176 -35.29 4.87 -1.28
#